data_AF-A0A933Q5D6-F1
#
_entry.id   AF-A0A933Q5D6-F1
#
_cell.length_a   1.000
_cell.length_b   1.000
_cell.length_c   1.000
_cell.angle_alpha   90.00
_cell.angle_beta   90.00
_cell.angle_gamma   90.00
#
_symmetry.space_group_name_H-M   'P 1'
#
loop_
_entity.id
_entity.type
_entity.pdbx_description
1 polymer ?
#
loop_
_entity_poly.entity_id
_entity_poly.type
_entity_poly.pdbx_seq_one_letter_code
_entity_poly.pdbx_strand_id
1 'polypeptide(L)'
;MNMPTDQAALDALIRQRLDEILPQKLEELKASRTPSMTIIATKGTLDWAYPPFILASTAAALGWNVSIFFTFYGLNLLKKDISDLKVSPLGNPGMPMKMPFGPGWFKSINWNIPNLIQAGIPGFESVATMLMKQTIKNNGVADIAELRSLSVEAGVEMIGCQMTVDLFGFTRDDFIPEVKEYCGAATFLPMAQQADVSLYM
;
A
#
# COMPACT_ATOMS: atom_id res chain seq x y z
N MET A 1 -0.39 -61.02 -28.23
CA MET A 1 0.16 -61.38 -26.90
C MET A 1 -0.07 -60.15 -26.03
N ASN A 2 -1.21 -60.10 -25.34
CA ASN A 2 -1.52 -59.00 -24.43
C ASN A 2 -0.82 -59.29 -23.10
N MET A 3 0.07 -58.39 -22.66
CA MET A 3 0.49 -58.33 -21.26
C MET A 3 -0.34 -57.23 -20.58
N PRO A 4 -1.32 -57.57 -19.72
CA PRO A 4 -2.04 -56.62 -18.89
C PRO A 4 -1.27 -56.24 -17.60
N THR A 5 -0.03 -56.71 -17.45
CA THR A 5 0.80 -56.48 -16.26
C THR A 5 1.93 -55.53 -16.60
N ASP A 6 1.70 -54.23 -16.40
CA ASP A 6 2.70 -53.35 -15.75
C ASP A 6 2.19 -51.92 -15.55
N GLN A 7 1.03 -51.53 -16.10
CA GLN A 7 0.55 -50.14 -15.95
C GLN A 7 0.34 -49.73 -14.50
N ALA A 8 -0.32 -50.56 -13.69
CA ALA A 8 -0.57 -50.24 -12.28
C ALA A 8 0.72 -50.21 -11.44
N ALA A 9 1.70 -51.06 -11.76
CA ALA A 9 2.99 -51.10 -11.06
C ALA A 9 3.88 -49.92 -11.49
N LEU A 10 3.88 -49.57 -12.78
CA LEU A 10 4.52 -48.38 -13.31
C LEU A 10 3.91 -47.10 -12.73
N ASP A 11 2.58 -47.00 -12.65
CA ASP A 11 1.88 -45.86 -12.04
C ASP A 11 2.22 -45.72 -10.56
N ALA A 12 2.31 -46.83 -9.81
CA ALA A 12 2.72 -46.82 -8.41
C ALA A 12 4.17 -46.34 -8.27
N LEU A 13 5.07 -46.78 -9.14
CA LEU A 13 6.47 -46.34 -9.16
C LEU A 13 6.60 -44.85 -9.51
N ILE A 14 5.84 -44.38 -10.50
CA ILE A 14 5.79 -42.97 -10.90
C ILE A 14 5.30 -42.11 -9.73
N ARG A 15 4.20 -42.50 -9.07
CA ARG A 15 3.66 -41.78 -7.91
C ARG A 15 4.67 -41.71 -6.76
N GLN A 16 5.30 -42.83 -6.40
CA GLN A 16 6.32 -42.85 -5.36
C GLN A 16 7.48 -41.89 -5.67
N ARG A 17 7.97 -41.89 -6.91
CA ARG A 17 9.05 -40.98 -7.33
C ARG A 17 8.60 -39.52 -7.38
N LEU A 18 7.37 -39.25 -7.79
CA LEU A 18 6.79 -37.91 -7.74
C LEU A 18 6.69 -37.43 -6.29
N ASP A 19 6.16 -38.24 -5.38
CA ASP A 19 6.00 -37.87 -3.98
C ASP A 19 7.34 -37.61 -3.28
N GLU A 20 8.42 -38.28 -3.69
CA GLU A 20 9.79 -38.03 -3.20
C GLU A 20 10.39 -36.72 -3.74
N ILE A 21 10.24 -36.44 -5.03
CA ILE A 21 10.95 -35.33 -5.72
C ILE A 21 10.14 -34.02 -5.69
N LEU A 22 8.82 -34.11 -5.77
CA LEU A 22 7.92 -32.96 -5.88
C LEU A 22 8.05 -31.97 -4.71
N PRO A 23 8.18 -32.39 -3.43
CA PRO A 23 8.36 -31.46 -2.33
C PRO A 23 9.64 -30.64 -2.45
N GLN A 24 10.76 -31.27 -2.83
CA GLN A 24 12.04 -30.57 -3.01
C GLN A 24 11.94 -29.53 -4.13
N LYS A 25 11.39 -29.92 -5.29
CA LYS A 25 11.20 -28.99 -6.41
C LYS A 25 10.23 -27.86 -6.09
N LEU A 26 9.17 -28.13 -5.33
CA LEU A 26 8.24 -27.09 -4.88
C LEU A 26 8.94 -26.07 -3.97
N GLU A 27 9.77 -26.52 -3.03
CA GLU A 27 10.52 -25.61 -2.15
C GLU A 27 11.59 -24.83 -2.92
N GLU A 28 12.31 -25.45 -3.86
CA GLU A 28 13.23 -24.76 -4.76
C GLU A 28 12.51 -23.68 -5.59
N LEU A 29 11.34 -24.00 -6.14
CA LEU A 29 10.54 -23.07 -6.91
C LEU A 29 10.06 -21.89 -6.06
N LYS A 30 9.57 -22.16 -4.84
CA LYS A 30 9.16 -21.11 -3.90
C LYS A 30 10.34 -20.22 -3.50
N ALA A 31 11.51 -20.80 -3.23
CA ALA A 31 12.72 -20.07 -2.87
C ALA A 31 13.26 -19.22 -4.03
N SER A 32 13.06 -19.66 -5.28
CA SER A 32 13.47 -18.91 -6.47
C SER A 32 12.49 -17.81 -6.89
N ARG A 33 11.28 -17.78 -6.33
CA ARG A 33 10.25 -16.81 -6.70
C ARG A 33 10.52 -15.46 -6.04
N THR A 34 10.42 -14.40 -6.83
CA THR A 34 10.40 -13.02 -6.31
C THR A 34 9.13 -12.81 -5.47
N PRO A 35 9.25 -12.42 -4.18
CA PRO A 35 8.08 -12.13 -3.36
C PRO A 35 7.26 -10.97 -3.93
N SER A 36 5.96 -10.99 -3.64
CA SER A 36 4.99 -10.07 -4.20
C SER A 36 4.05 -9.51 -3.13
N MET A 37 3.72 -8.22 -3.25
CA MET A 37 2.82 -7.54 -2.33
C MET A 37 1.81 -6.69 -3.07
N THR A 38 0.54 -6.81 -2.68
CA THR A 38 -0.54 -5.94 -3.15
C THR A 38 -1.09 -5.10 -2.01
N ILE A 39 -1.32 -3.81 -2.24
CA ILE A 39 -1.90 -2.90 -1.27
C ILE A 39 -3.16 -2.26 -1.84
N ILE A 40 -4.27 -2.27 -1.10
CA ILE A 40 -5.46 -1.47 -1.40
C ILE A 40 -5.36 -0.18 -0.60
N ALA A 41 -5.16 0.95 -1.27
CA ALA A 41 -5.09 2.27 -0.65
C ALA A 41 -6.43 3.01 -0.83
N THR A 42 -7.17 3.17 0.26
CA THR A 42 -8.55 3.70 0.23
C THR A 42 -8.67 5.15 0.72
N LYS A 43 -7.68 5.62 1.47
CA LYS A 43 -7.69 6.93 2.13
C LYS A 43 -6.72 7.89 1.45
N GLY A 44 -7.12 9.15 1.37
CA GLY A 44 -6.41 10.21 0.66
C GLY A 44 -5.99 11.38 1.52
N THR A 45 -5.81 11.19 2.84
CA THR A 45 -5.28 12.22 3.74
C THR A 45 -3.77 12.03 3.93
N LEU A 46 -3.09 13.07 4.41
CA LEU A 46 -1.63 13.07 4.57
C LEU A 46 -1.14 11.93 5.47
N ASP A 47 -1.81 11.69 6.60
CA ASP A 47 -1.44 10.66 7.58
C ASP A 47 -1.62 9.24 7.03
N TRP A 48 -2.67 9.01 6.24
CA TRP A 48 -2.97 7.70 5.66
C TRP A 48 -2.21 7.41 4.36
N ALA A 49 -1.56 8.41 3.77
CA ALA A 49 -0.64 8.20 2.65
C ALA A 49 0.67 7.52 3.07
N TYR A 50 1.09 7.69 4.33
CA TYR A 50 2.37 7.16 4.82
C TYR A 50 2.45 5.62 4.81
N PRO A 51 1.50 4.87 5.40
CA PRO A 51 1.59 3.42 5.44
C PRO A 51 1.77 2.73 4.07
N PRO A 52 0.95 3.02 3.04
CA PRO A 52 1.08 2.34 1.74
C PRO A 52 2.42 2.67 1.07
N PHE A 53 2.86 3.93 1.07
CA PHE A 53 4.11 4.30 0.40
C PHE A 53 5.37 3.86 1.16
N ILE A 54 5.38 3.86 2.51
CA ILE A 54 6.50 3.31 3.28
C ILE A 54 6.66 1.81 2.98
N LEU A 55 5.57 1.05 3.03
CA LEU A 55 5.65 -0.39 2.79
C LEU A 55 6.00 -0.70 1.34
N ALA A 56 5.40 0.01 0.38
CA ALA A 56 5.69 -0.22 -1.03
C ALA A 56 7.13 0.10 -1.39
N SER A 57 7.64 1.27 -1.00
CA SER A 57 9.04 1.63 -1.25
C SER A 57 10.02 0.69 -0.55
N THR A 58 9.74 0.28 0.69
CA THR A 58 10.58 -0.68 1.43
C THR A 58 10.58 -2.05 0.76
N ALA A 59 9.41 -2.59 0.40
CA ALA A 59 9.31 -3.89 -0.24
C ALA A 59 9.97 -3.89 -1.62
N ALA A 60 9.78 -2.83 -2.41
CA ALA A 60 10.45 -2.66 -3.69
C ALA A 60 11.98 -2.60 -3.53
N ALA A 61 12.48 -1.90 -2.50
CA ALA A 61 13.91 -1.88 -2.17
C ALA A 61 14.46 -3.26 -1.75
N LEU A 62 13.62 -4.14 -1.20
CA LEU A 62 13.94 -5.55 -0.93
C LEU A 62 13.80 -6.45 -2.16
N GLY A 63 13.51 -5.88 -3.34
CA GLY A 63 13.35 -6.60 -4.60
C GLY A 63 12.00 -7.27 -4.78
N TRP A 64 10.96 -6.88 -4.03
CA TRP A 64 9.63 -7.44 -4.18
C TRP A 64 8.87 -6.80 -5.34
N ASN A 65 8.00 -7.57 -5.99
CA ASN A 65 7.04 -7.03 -6.93
C ASN A 65 5.87 -6.41 -6.16
N VAL A 66 5.65 -5.10 -6.30
CA VAL A 66 4.63 -4.39 -5.52
C VAL A 66 3.61 -3.73 -6.43
N SER A 67 2.33 -3.91 -6.13
CA SER A 67 1.23 -3.18 -6.78
C SER A 67 0.35 -2.48 -5.74
N ILE A 68 0.04 -1.21 -5.96
CA ILE A 68 -0.88 -0.43 -5.11
C ILE A 68 -2.13 -0.10 -5.92
N PHE A 69 -3.29 -0.55 -5.44
CA PHE A 69 -4.60 -0.23 -5.97
C PHE A 69 -5.23 0.92 -5.21
N PHE A 70 -5.29 2.08 -5.86
CA PHE A 70 -5.85 3.31 -5.32
C PHE A 70 -7.34 3.39 -5.65
N THR A 71 -8.16 3.43 -4.61
CA THR A 71 -9.62 3.49 -4.73
C THR A 71 -10.19 4.51 -3.75
N PHE A 72 -11.45 4.91 -3.95
CA PHE A 72 -12.08 6.01 -3.21
C PHE A 72 -11.16 7.24 -3.10
N TYR A 73 -10.94 7.74 -1.88
CA TYR A 73 -10.13 8.92 -1.63
C TYR A 73 -8.64 8.67 -1.87
N GLY A 74 -8.20 7.41 -1.90
CA GLY A 74 -6.82 7.03 -2.24
C GLY A 74 -6.38 7.53 -3.62
N LEU A 75 -7.31 7.75 -4.56
CA LEU A 75 -6.98 8.38 -5.86
C LEU A 75 -6.34 9.76 -5.71
N ASN A 76 -6.61 10.49 -4.62
CA ASN A 76 -5.96 11.78 -4.35
C ASN A 76 -4.42 11.65 -4.29
N LEU A 77 -3.90 10.49 -3.91
CA LEU A 77 -2.45 10.24 -3.84
C LEU A 77 -1.79 10.11 -5.22
N LEU A 78 -2.60 9.83 -6.25
CA LEU A 78 -2.17 9.76 -7.65
C LEU A 78 -2.21 11.10 -8.36
N LYS A 79 -2.82 12.15 -7.77
CA LYS A 79 -2.91 13.47 -8.42
C LYS A 79 -1.53 14.02 -8.72
N LYS A 80 -1.42 14.81 -9.80
CA LYS A 80 -0.16 15.49 -10.16
C LYS A 80 0.37 16.35 -9.01
N ASP A 81 -0.51 17.15 -8.42
CA ASP A 81 -0.25 17.92 -7.20
C ASP A 81 -0.93 17.25 -6.00
N ILE A 82 -0.12 16.98 -4.97
CA ILE A 82 -0.52 16.39 -3.68
C ILE A 82 -0.15 17.31 -2.50
N SER A 83 0.20 18.57 -2.77
CA SER A 83 0.57 19.55 -1.75
C SER A 83 -0.60 19.90 -0.81
N ASP A 84 -1.83 19.69 -1.29
CA ASP A 84 -3.11 19.92 -0.60
C ASP A 84 -3.51 18.80 0.38
N LEU A 85 -2.74 17.70 0.44
CA LEU A 85 -2.98 16.64 1.41
C LEU A 85 -2.92 17.18 2.84
N LYS A 86 -4.04 17.01 3.55
CA LYS A 86 -4.24 17.42 4.94
C LYS A 86 -4.46 16.21 5.82
N VAL A 87 -4.15 16.40 7.09
CA VAL A 87 -4.49 15.49 8.18
C VAL A 87 -5.93 15.79 8.62
N SER A 88 -6.72 14.77 8.93
CA SER A 88 -8.07 14.94 9.52
C SER A 88 -8.14 14.35 10.93
N PRO A 89 -7.85 15.16 11.97
CA PRO A 89 -7.95 14.72 13.37
C PRO A 89 -9.35 14.25 13.75
N LEU A 90 -10.40 14.87 13.19
CA LEU A 90 -11.80 14.44 13.39
C LEU A 90 -12.08 13.06 12.80
N GLY A 91 -11.47 12.74 11.65
CA GLY A 91 -11.60 11.44 10.99
C GLY A 91 -10.72 10.35 11.62
N ASN A 92 -9.85 10.70 12.56
CA ASN A 92 -8.93 9.76 13.19
C ASN A 92 -8.80 10.05 14.71
N PRO A 93 -9.73 9.51 15.53
CA PRO A 93 -9.71 9.69 16.99
C PRO A 93 -8.45 9.14 17.69
N GLY A 94 -7.68 8.28 17.01
CA GLY A 94 -6.44 7.71 17.51
C GLY A 94 -5.21 8.60 17.28
N MET A 95 -5.36 9.76 16.62
CA MET A 95 -4.24 10.62 16.29
C MET A 95 -3.60 11.24 17.53
N PRO A 96 -2.31 10.93 17.82
CA PRO A 96 -1.62 11.55 18.94
C PRO A 96 -1.27 12.99 18.57
N MET A 97 -1.89 13.95 19.24
CA MET A 97 -1.61 15.36 19.04
C MET A 97 -0.43 15.76 19.93
N LYS A 98 0.78 15.49 19.46
CA LYS A 98 2.03 15.87 20.14
C LYS A 98 2.61 17.13 19.52
N MET A 99 3.20 17.98 20.36
CA MET A 99 3.82 19.20 19.90
C MET A 99 5.20 18.89 19.30
N PRO A 100 5.53 19.40 18.09
CA PRO A 100 6.80 19.09 17.42
C PRO A 100 8.00 19.86 18.01
N PHE A 101 7.75 20.94 18.76
CA PHE A 101 8.75 21.85 19.32
C PHE A 101 8.71 21.85 20.85
N GLY A 102 9.71 22.47 21.48
CA GLY A 102 9.82 22.59 22.93
C GLY A 102 10.69 21.51 23.59
N PRO A 103 10.86 21.56 24.92
CA PRO A 103 11.63 20.58 25.68
C PRO A 103 10.97 19.19 25.66
N GLY A 104 11.74 18.13 25.90
CA GLY A 104 11.27 16.73 25.75
C GLY A 104 10.00 16.40 26.53
N TRP A 105 9.86 16.92 27.75
CA TRP A 105 8.66 16.75 28.57
C TRP A 105 7.39 17.33 27.92
N PHE A 106 7.52 18.40 27.13
CA PHE A 106 6.40 19.05 26.44
C PHE A 106 5.97 18.26 25.21
N LYS A 107 6.94 17.70 24.47
CA LYS A 107 6.68 16.83 23.30
C LYS A 107 6.03 15.49 23.71
N SER A 108 6.24 15.02 24.93
CA SER A 108 5.64 13.78 25.43
C SER A 108 4.17 13.90 25.83
N ILE A 109 3.65 15.13 25.98
CA ILE A 109 2.24 15.35 26.31
C ILE A 109 1.39 15.04 25.08
N ASN A 110 0.37 14.20 25.26
CA ASN A 110 -0.65 13.96 24.25
C ASN A 110 -1.81 14.93 24.44
N TRP A 111 -1.90 15.94 23.56
CA TRP A 111 -2.91 16.99 23.61
C TRP A 111 -4.20 16.51 22.94
N ASN A 112 -4.90 15.55 23.54
CA ASN A 112 -6.17 15.06 23.00
C ASN A 112 -7.22 16.18 23.02
N ILE A 113 -7.37 16.88 21.90
CA ILE A 113 -8.33 17.98 21.75
C ILE A 113 -9.73 17.36 21.58
N PRO A 114 -10.72 17.73 22.41
CA PRO A 114 -12.10 17.25 22.25
C PRO A 114 -12.66 17.53 20.85
N ASN A 115 -13.43 16.59 20.29
CA ASN A 115 -14.00 16.70 18.94
C ASN A 115 -14.79 17.99 18.72
N LEU A 116 -15.51 18.48 19.73
CA LEU A 116 -16.25 19.74 19.66
C LEU A 116 -15.33 20.94 19.39
N ILE A 117 -14.14 20.94 20.00
CA ILE A 117 -13.15 22.01 19.81
C ILE A 117 -12.53 21.89 18.42
N GLN A 118 -12.20 20.67 17.97
CA GLN A 118 -11.65 20.45 16.64
C GLN A 118 -12.61 20.91 15.53
N ALA A 119 -13.90 20.61 15.67
CA ALA A 119 -14.93 21.04 14.71
C ALA A 119 -15.30 22.52 14.84
N GLY A 120 -15.16 23.09 16.05
CA GLY A 120 -15.51 24.48 16.34
C GLY A 120 -14.45 25.50 15.95
N ILE A 121 -13.20 25.10 15.70
CA ILE A 121 -12.11 26.00 15.29
C ILE A 121 -11.95 25.96 13.75
N PRO A 122 -12.29 27.05 13.04
CA PRO A 122 -12.07 27.12 11.60
C PRO A 122 -10.59 26.93 11.25
N GLY A 123 -10.29 25.98 10.35
CA GLY A 123 -8.92 25.73 9.87
C GLY A 123 -8.06 24.86 10.78
N PHE A 124 -8.62 24.23 11.81
CA PHE A 124 -7.89 23.33 12.73
C PHE A 124 -7.11 22.22 11.99
N GLU A 125 -7.66 21.66 10.93
CA GLU A 125 -6.99 20.66 10.08
C GLU A 125 -5.67 21.17 9.48
N SER A 126 -5.60 22.46 9.12
CA SER A 126 -4.38 23.05 8.54
C SER A 126 -3.30 23.22 9.62
N VAL A 127 -3.70 23.57 10.84
CA VAL A 127 -2.79 23.61 11.99
C VAL A 127 -2.28 22.22 12.32
N ALA A 128 -3.16 21.23 12.41
CA ALA A 128 -2.79 19.84 12.66
C ALA A 128 -1.85 19.30 11.56
N THR A 129 -2.14 19.60 10.30
CA THR A 129 -1.28 19.26 9.15
C THR A 129 0.10 19.87 9.28
N MET A 130 0.20 21.15 9.65
CA MET A 130 1.48 21.83 9.85
C MET A 130 2.30 21.19 10.98
N LEU A 131 1.66 20.90 12.11
CA LEU A 131 2.31 20.23 13.25
C LEU A 131 2.79 18.82 12.88
N MET A 132 1.98 18.08 12.11
CA MET A 132 2.35 16.75 11.62
C MET A 132 3.54 16.82 10.66
N LYS A 133 3.50 17.70 9.63
CA LYS A 133 4.61 17.91 8.68
C LYS A 133 5.91 18.29 9.42
N GLN A 134 5.82 19.16 10.43
CA GLN A 134 6.99 19.51 11.25
C GLN A 134 7.49 18.31 12.07
N THR A 135 6.59 17.49 12.62
CA THR A 135 6.96 16.27 13.36
C THR A 135 7.69 15.28 12.45
N ILE A 136 7.14 15.01 11.26
CA ILE A 136 7.76 14.16 10.23
C ILE A 136 9.18 14.64 9.92
N LYS A 137 9.32 15.93 9.59
CA LYS A 137 10.62 16.55 9.29
C LYS A 137 11.62 16.44 10.45
N ASN A 138 11.18 16.68 11.68
CA ASN A 138 12.02 16.59 12.87
C ASN A 138 12.52 15.17 13.17
N ASN A 139 11.82 14.14 12.69
CA ASN A 139 12.20 12.74 12.87
C ASN A 139 12.91 12.14 11.64
N GLY A 140 13.22 12.95 10.62
CA GLY A 140 13.92 12.49 9.41
C GLY A 140 13.09 11.52 8.57
N VAL A 141 11.76 11.56 8.67
CA VAL A 141 10.88 10.75 7.82
C VAL A 141 10.72 11.48 6.48
N ALA A 142 10.93 10.75 5.38
CA ALA A 142 10.70 11.24 4.02
C ALA A 142 9.26 11.78 3.86
N ASP A 143 9.07 12.79 3.03
CA ASP A 143 7.71 13.28 2.76
C ASP A 143 6.97 12.36 1.78
N ILE A 144 5.65 12.54 1.63
CA ILE A 144 4.84 11.69 0.74
C ILE A 144 5.26 11.82 -0.72
N ALA A 145 5.71 13.01 -1.16
CA ALA A 145 6.14 13.20 -2.53
C ALA A 145 7.42 12.41 -2.82
N GLU A 146 8.36 12.42 -1.88
CA GLU A 146 9.60 11.64 -1.91
C GLU A 146 9.30 10.14 -1.89
N LEU A 147 8.48 9.66 -0.95
CA LEU A 147 8.11 8.24 -0.86
C LEU A 147 7.37 7.75 -2.12
N ARG A 148 6.52 8.60 -2.72
CA ARG A 148 5.85 8.31 -3.99
C ARG A 148 6.85 8.22 -5.13
N SER A 149 7.79 9.17 -5.24
CA SER A 149 8.87 9.14 -6.25
C SER A 149 9.70 7.88 -6.12
N LEU A 150 10.15 7.53 -4.90
CA LEU A 150 10.90 6.30 -4.63
C LEU A 150 10.13 5.05 -5.04
N SER A 151 8.81 5.03 -4.80
CA SER A 151 7.95 3.91 -5.23
C SER A 151 7.90 3.81 -6.76
N VAL A 152 7.69 4.92 -7.47
CA VAL A 152 7.70 4.96 -8.94
C VAL A 152 9.06 4.49 -9.49
N GLU A 153 10.15 5.06 -8.99
CA GLU A 153 11.51 4.76 -9.43
C GLU A 153 11.89 3.29 -9.20
N ALA A 154 11.41 2.70 -8.10
CA ALA A 154 11.61 1.29 -7.79
C ALA A 154 10.67 0.33 -8.55
N GLY A 155 9.80 0.85 -9.43
CA GLY A 155 8.92 0.04 -10.28
C GLY A 155 7.65 -0.46 -9.58
N VAL A 156 7.22 0.21 -8.49
CA VAL A 156 5.93 -0.09 -7.86
C VAL A 156 4.79 0.23 -8.84
N GLU A 157 3.92 -0.74 -9.08
CA GLU A 157 2.81 -0.58 -10.01
C GLU A 157 1.67 0.21 -9.36
N MET A 158 1.45 1.44 -9.83
CA MET A 158 0.34 2.27 -9.38
C MET A 158 -0.90 2.03 -10.23
N ILE A 159 -1.98 1.55 -9.60
CA ILE A 159 -3.21 1.14 -10.27
C ILE A 159 -4.37 2.00 -9.77
N GLY A 160 -5.07 2.68 -10.68
CA GLY A 160 -6.27 3.46 -10.34
C GLY A 160 -7.54 2.63 -10.46
N CYS A 161 -8.45 2.72 -9.50
CA CYS A 161 -9.79 2.14 -9.60
C CYS A 161 -10.63 2.91 -10.63
N GLN A 162 -10.90 2.31 -11.79
CA GLN A 162 -11.67 2.96 -12.87
C GLN A 162 -13.07 3.41 -12.39
N MET A 163 -13.78 2.57 -11.64
CA MET A 163 -15.10 2.94 -11.11
C MET A 163 -15.05 4.17 -10.21
N THR A 164 -13.96 4.35 -9.45
CA THR A 164 -13.81 5.51 -8.57
C THR A 164 -13.44 6.76 -9.36
N VAL A 165 -12.60 6.63 -10.40
CA VAL A 165 -12.32 7.72 -11.34
C VAL A 165 -13.63 8.24 -11.92
N ASP A 166 -14.49 7.33 -12.40
CA ASP A 166 -15.80 7.69 -12.96
C ASP A 166 -16.75 8.26 -11.90
N LEU A 167 -16.79 7.66 -10.70
CA LEU A 167 -17.66 8.07 -9.59
C LEU A 167 -17.44 9.53 -9.16
N PHE A 168 -16.17 9.97 -9.12
CA PHE A 168 -15.82 11.33 -8.71
C PHE A 168 -15.58 12.29 -9.89
N GLY A 169 -15.79 11.82 -11.12
CA GLY A 169 -15.65 12.65 -12.32
C GLY A 169 -14.21 13.07 -12.62
N PHE A 170 -13.23 12.26 -12.19
CA PHE A 170 -11.83 12.47 -12.55
C PHE A 170 -11.56 12.04 -14.00
N THR A 171 -10.52 12.62 -14.57
CA THR A 171 -9.93 12.21 -15.83
C THR A 171 -8.54 11.63 -15.60
N ARG A 172 -8.03 10.86 -16.56
CA ARG A 172 -6.66 10.31 -16.47
C ARG A 172 -5.60 11.42 -16.38
N ASP A 173 -5.89 12.60 -16.95
CA ASP A 173 -5.00 13.76 -16.94
C ASP A 173 -4.89 14.44 -15.56
N ASP A 174 -5.78 14.14 -14.61
CA ASP A 174 -5.67 14.64 -13.25
C ASP A 174 -4.55 13.94 -12.46
N PHE A 175 -4.13 12.77 -12.92
CA PHE A 175 -3.17 11.89 -12.24
C PHE A 175 -1.79 11.94 -12.88
N ILE A 176 -0.79 11.47 -12.14
CA ILE A 176 0.58 11.33 -12.63
C ILE A 176 0.64 10.35 -13.82
N PRO A 177 1.50 10.58 -14.83
CA PRO A 177 1.59 9.71 -16.00
C PRO A 177 2.08 8.29 -15.69
N GLU A 178 2.68 8.06 -14.52
CA GLU A 178 3.21 6.77 -14.09
C GLU A 178 2.16 5.80 -13.54
N VAL A 179 0.87 6.20 -13.52
CA VAL A 179 -0.23 5.25 -13.27
C VAL A 179 -0.23 4.21 -14.39
N LYS A 180 0.10 2.96 -14.03
CA LYS A 180 0.24 1.85 -14.98
C LYS A 180 -1.06 1.54 -15.70
N GLU A 181 -2.16 1.46 -14.95
CA GLU A 181 -3.47 1.15 -15.52
C GLU A 181 -4.64 1.65 -14.65
N TYR A 182 -5.81 1.74 -15.27
CA TYR A 182 -7.08 1.99 -14.60
C TYR A 182 -7.99 0.77 -14.79
N CYS A 183 -8.27 0.06 -13.70
CA CYS A 183 -8.99 -1.21 -13.76
C CYS A 183 -10.00 -1.35 -12.61
N GLY A 184 -10.83 -2.40 -12.69
CA GLY A 184 -11.84 -2.73 -11.68
C GLY A 184 -11.39 -3.87 -10.77
N ALA A 185 -12.25 -4.20 -9.79
CA ALA A 185 -12.00 -5.29 -8.85
C ALA A 185 -11.76 -6.65 -9.54
N ALA A 186 -12.38 -6.90 -10.70
CA ALA A 186 -12.18 -8.14 -11.46
C ALA A 186 -10.73 -8.32 -11.96
N THR A 187 -10.00 -7.24 -12.19
CA THR A 187 -8.59 -7.27 -12.59
C THR A 187 -7.68 -7.33 -11.37
N PHE A 188 -8.01 -6.59 -10.31
CA PHE A 188 -7.18 -6.54 -9.10
C PHE A 188 -7.24 -7.82 -8.25
N LEU A 189 -8.42 -8.44 -8.10
CA LEU A 189 -8.58 -9.61 -7.23
C LEU A 189 -7.69 -10.80 -7.61
N PRO A 190 -7.52 -11.17 -8.90
CA PRO A 190 -6.55 -12.19 -9.30
C PRO A 190 -5.09 -11.86 -8.94
N MET A 191 -4.68 -10.59 -9.03
CA MET A 191 -3.37 -10.14 -8.58
C MET A 191 -3.22 -10.32 -7.06
N ALA A 192 -4.20 -9.84 -6.29
CA ALA A 192 -4.21 -9.98 -4.83
C ALA A 192 -4.22 -11.44 -4.37
N GLN A 193 -4.92 -12.32 -5.09
CA GLN A 193 -4.99 -13.75 -4.79
C GLN A 193 -3.62 -14.46 -4.95
N GLN A 194 -2.77 -13.99 -5.87
CA GLN A 194 -1.47 -14.59 -6.16
C GLN A 194 -0.31 -13.95 -5.39
N ALA A 195 -0.57 -12.80 -4.76
CA ALA A 195 0.41 -12.08 -3.96
C ALA A 195 0.79 -12.87 -2.70
N ASP A 196 2.06 -12.79 -2.28
CA ASP A 196 2.50 -13.36 -1.00
C ASP A 196 1.90 -12.59 0.18
N VAL A 197 1.71 -11.28 0.01
CA VAL A 197 1.16 -10.39 1.01
C VAL A 197 0.09 -9.50 0.37
N SER A 198 -1.10 -9.47 0.96
CA SER A 198 -2.18 -8.59 0.53
C SER A 198 -2.69 -7.76 1.70
N LEU A 199 -2.65 -6.43 1.58
CA LEU A 199 -2.97 -5.48 2.65
C LEU A 199 -4.07 -4.51 2.22
N TYR A 200 -4.91 -4.12 3.18
CA TYR A 200 -5.96 -3.11 3.01
C TYR A 200 -5.68 -1.94 3.95
N MET A 201 -5.64 -0.70 3.43
CA MET A 201 -5.22 0.51 4.15
C MET A 201 -6.18 1.69 3.96
#